data_AF-A0A934EKK8-F1
#
_entry.id   AF-A0A934EKK8-F1
#
_cell.length_a   1.000
_cell.length_b   1.000
_cell.length_c   1.000
_cell.angle_alpha   90.00
_cell.angle_beta   90.00
_cell.angle_gamma   90.00
#
_symmetry.space_group_name_H-M   'P 1'
#
loop_
_entity.id
_entity.type
_entity.pdbx_description
1 polymer ?
#
loop_
_entity_poly.entity_id
_entity_poly.type
_entity_poly.pdbx_seq_one_letter_code
_entity_poly.pdbx_strand_id
1 'polypeptide(L)'
;MEKKIFFFSLAVCISLLAATYRWTDSAHSIGLIKASGGQARHASTFESGNDLYTLIATATVIPPYRGDARIVLEGSPEIDYRIHSSDPVIDLGIRRQPRLRDNVLYDLQPKDRIALWVVMKPPVLDPVCNMAYQKEFTKEHLDGKDYFFCSDGCRTAFKAEPGKYRGGESIRGNYTLAFYDTKTDKAVLRVPLIFKGKGELKDAGEHHH
;
A
#
# COMPACT_ATOMS: atom_id res chain seq x y z
N MET A 1 36.85 -20.66 -24.19
CA MET A 1 36.15 -21.17 -22.99
C MET A 1 35.90 -20.05 -21.98
N GLU A 2 36.90 -19.21 -21.73
CA GLU A 2 36.87 -18.11 -20.75
C GLU A 2 35.71 -17.12 -20.91
N LYS A 3 35.38 -16.68 -22.14
CA LYS A 3 34.23 -15.78 -22.37
C LYS A 3 32.90 -16.39 -21.91
N LYS A 4 32.68 -17.69 -22.10
CA LYS A 4 31.43 -18.36 -21.68
C LYS A 4 31.33 -18.44 -20.15
N ILE A 5 32.46 -18.70 -19.48
CA ILE A 5 32.55 -18.72 -18.01
C ILE A 5 32.29 -17.32 -17.44
N PHE A 6 32.86 -16.29 -18.07
CA PHE A 6 32.62 -14.89 -17.69
C PHE A 6 31.14 -14.50 -17.81
N PHE A 7 30.49 -14.76 -18.94
CA PHE A 7 29.06 -14.43 -19.13
C PHE A 7 28.16 -15.20 -18.16
N PHE A 8 28.46 -16.48 -17.90
CA PHE A 8 27.73 -17.27 -16.92
C PHE A 8 27.88 -16.69 -15.51
N SER A 9 29.11 -16.36 -15.10
CA SER A 9 29.39 -15.78 -13.79
C SER A 9 28.72 -14.40 -13.63
N LEU A 10 28.76 -13.56 -14.65
CA LEU A 10 28.08 -12.26 -14.67
C LEU A 10 26.56 -12.42 -14.54
N ALA A 11 25.96 -13.35 -15.28
CA ALA A 11 24.53 -13.62 -15.21
C ALA A 11 24.11 -14.14 -13.83
N VAL A 12 24.91 -15.00 -13.20
CA VAL A 12 24.69 -15.47 -11.83
C VAL A 12 24.81 -14.31 -10.83
N CYS A 13 25.85 -13.48 -10.93
CA CYS A 13 26.00 -12.30 -10.08
C CYS A 13 24.82 -11.33 -10.23
N ILE A 14 24.38 -11.02 -11.45
CA ILE A 14 23.21 -10.17 -11.70
C ILE A 14 21.95 -10.80 -11.12
N SER A 15 21.76 -12.11 -11.28
CA SER A 15 20.59 -12.83 -10.75
C SER A 15 20.57 -12.81 -9.22
N LEU A 16 21.71 -12.98 -8.56
CA LEU A 16 21.84 -12.91 -7.11
C LEU A 16 21.61 -11.47 -6.59
N LEU A 17 22.16 -10.46 -7.27
CA LEU A 17 21.90 -9.05 -6.98
C LEU A 17 20.40 -8.73 -7.14
N ALA A 18 19.80 -9.11 -8.26
CA ALA A 18 18.37 -8.92 -8.52
C ALA A 18 17.49 -9.65 -7.48
N ALA A 19 17.87 -10.86 -7.06
CA ALA A 19 17.15 -11.62 -6.03
C ALA A 19 17.16 -10.94 -4.65
N THR A 20 18.14 -10.07 -4.39
CA THR A 20 18.19 -9.26 -3.15
C THR A 20 17.43 -7.94 -3.27
N TYR A 21 17.08 -7.51 -4.49
CA TYR A 21 16.31 -6.29 -4.71
C TYR A 21 14.83 -6.54 -4.41
N ARG A 22 14.29 -5.84 -3.40
CA ARG A 22 12.87 -5.88 -3.05
C ARG A 22 12.22 -4.56 -3.45
N TRP A 23 11.10 -4.64 -4.17
CA TRP A 23 10.23 -3.48 -4.38
C TRP A 23 9.56 -3.12 -3.05
N THR A 24 9.93 -1.98 -2.46
CA THR A 24 9.48 -1.56 -1.13
C THR A 24 8.19 -0.71 -1.16
N ASP A 25 7.73 -0.40 -2.37
CA ASP A 25 6.47 0.28 -2.69
C ASP A 25 5.29 -0.68 -2.91
N SER A 26 5.56 -1.99 -2.97
CA SER A 26 4.60 -3.01 -3.37
C SER A 26 4.44 -4.09 -2.29
N ALA A 27 3.20 -4.45 -1.99
CA ALA A 27 2.90 -5.52 -1.04
C ALA A 27 1.73 -6.39 -1.53
N HIS A 28 1.61 -7.59 -0.96
CA HIS A 28 0.44 -8.44 -1.16
C HIS A 28 -0.31 -8.66 0.15
N SER A 29 -1.61 -8.93 0.04
CA SER A 29 -2.42 -9.44 1.13
C SER A 29 -3.31 -10.60 0.67
N ILE A 30 -3.62 -11.49 1.61
CA ILE A 30 -4.54 -12.61 1.40
C ILE A 30 -5.55 -12.56 2.53
N GLY A 31 -6.82 -12.36 2.20
CA GLY A 31 -7.91 -12.24 3.16
C GLY A 31 -9.06 -13.21 2.92
N LEU A 32 -9.99 -13.20 3.87
CA LEU A 32 -11.24 -13.94 3.79
C LEU A 32 -12.39 -12.96 4.01
N ILE A 33 -13.33 -12.87 3.08
CA ILE A 33 -14.55 -12.08 3.24
C ILE A 33 -15.57 -12.94 4.00
N LYS A 34 -16.00 -12.48 5.18
CA LYS A 34 -16.91 -13.21 6.08
C LYS A 34 -18.01 -12.28 6.59
N ALA A 35 -19.24 -12.79 6.68
CA ALA A 35 -20.37 -12.05 7.24
C ALA A 35 -20.16 -11.67 8.72
N SER A 36 -19.32 -12.41 9.45
CA SER A 36 -18.96 -12.15 10.85
C SER A 36 -17.77 -11.20 11.03
N GLY A 37 -17.19 -10.68 9.94
CA GLY A 37 -15.96 -9.88 9.99
C GLY A 37 -14.73 -10.68 9.61
N GLY A 38 -14.33 -10.56 8.36
CA GLY A 38 -13.11 -11.13 7.81
C GLY A 38 -11.84 -10.35 8.13
N GLN A 39 -10.69 -11.01 8.03
CA GLN A 39 -9.37 -10.40 8.19
C GLN A 39 -8.38 -10.95 7.16
N ALA A 40 -7.38 -10.13 6.83
CA ALA A 40 -6.18 -10.60 6.14
C ALA A 40 -5.37 -11.54 7.04
N ARG A 41 -4.59 -12.44 6.42
CA ARG A 41 -3.71 -13.38 7.13
C ARG A 41 -2.61 -12.68 7.91
N HIS A 42 -2.11 -11.58 7.38
CA HIS A 42 -1.08 -10.75 7.99
C HIS A 42 -1.26 -9.29 7.51
N ALA A 43 -0.63 -8.35 8.20
CA ALA A 43 -0.55 -6.98 7.74
C ALA A 43 0.37 -6.86 6.52
N SER A 44 0.06 -5.92 5.63
CA SER A 44 0.93 -5.55 4.52
C SER A 44 1.75 -4.33 4.92
N THR A 45 3.07 -4.45 4.91
CA THR A 45 3.98 -3.38 5.33
C THR A 45 4.61 -2.71 4.11
N PHE A 46 4.71 -1.38 4.14
CA PHE A 46 5.31 -0.54 3.12
C PHE A 46 6.44 0.30 3.73
N GLU A 47 7.49 0.52 2.95
CA GLU A 47 8.52 1.50 3.31
C GLU A 47 8.07 2.90 2.91
N SER A 48 8.04 3.81 3.87
CA SER A 48 7.58 5.18 3.68
C SER A 48 8.57 6.00 2.87
N GLY A 49 8.07 6.93 2.05
CA GLY A 49 8.89 7.84 1.25
C GLY A 49 8.83 7.61 -0.26
N ASN A 50 7.98 6.71 -0.74
CA ASN A 50 7.65 6.58 -2.15
C ASN A 50 6.41 7.44 -2.49
N ASP A 51 6.35 7.96 -3.71
CA ASP A 51 5.22 8.77 -4.20
C ASP A 51 3.99 7.92 -4.58
N LEU A 52 4.19 6.61 -4.75
CA LEU A 52 3.18 5.66 -5.16
C LEU A 52 3.39 4.33 -4.45
N TYR A 53 2.30 3.68 -4.06
CA TYR A 53 2.30 2.36 -3.47
C TYR A 53 1.28 1.45 -4.17
N THR A 54 1.58 0.17 -4.26
CA THR A 54 0.69 -0.83 -4.86
C THR A 54 0.45 -1.99 -3.91
N LEU A 55 -0.81 -2.21 -3.54
CA LEU A 55 -1.23 -3.41 -2.82
C LEU A 55 -1.96 -4.36 -3.76
N ILE A 56 -1.46 -5.59 -3.88
CA ILE A 56 -2.20 -6.69 -4.50
C ILE A 56 -3.03 -7.36 -3.39
N ALA A 57 -4.31 -7.04 -3.31
CA ALA A 57 -5.23 -7.57 -2.32
C ALA A 57 -6.04 -8.72 -2.90
N THR A 58 -5.84 -9.92 -2.37
CA THR A 58 -6.63 -11.09 -2.75
C THR A 58 -7.54 -11.51 -1.61
N ALA A 59 -8.76 -11.95 -1.91
CA ALA A 59 -9.63 -12.53 -0.90
C ALA A 59 -10.55 -13.61 -1.45
N THR A 60 -10.96 -14.52 -0.57
CA THR A 60 -11.98 -15.53 -0.86
C THR A 60 -13.24 -15.24 -0.07
N VAL A 61 -14.40 -15.29 -0.71
CA VAL A 61 -15.69 -15.15 -0.04
C VAL A 61 -16.07 -16.45 0.65
N ILE A 62 -16.27 -16.40 1.95
CA ILE A 62 -16.59 -17.55 2.78
C ILE A 62 -18.11 -17.59 3.05
N PRO A 63 -18.78 -18.74 2.83
CA PRO A 63 -20.18 -18.89 3.21
C PRO A 63 -20.41 -18.51 4.69
N PRO A 64 -21.56 -17.89 5.05
CA PRO A 64 -22.73 -17.68 4.21
C PRO A 64 -22.78 -16.31 3.51
N TYR A 65 -21.68 -15.54 3.50
CA TYR A 65 -21.71 -14.16 3.00
C TYR A 65 -22.15 -14.06 1.54
N ARG A 66 -23.11 -13.17 1.27
CA ARG A 66 -23.61 -12.80 -0.06
C ARG A 66 -24.01 -11.33 -0.05
N GLY A 67 -23.67 -10.59 -1.10
CA GLY A 67 -24.08 -9.19 -1.23
C GLY A 67 -23.01 -8.31 -1.83
N ASP A 68 -23.19 -7.00 -1.73
CA ASP A 68 -22.26 -6.02 -2.29
C ASP A 68 -21.35 -5.48 -1.19
N ALA A 69 -20.06 -5.34 -1.49
CA ALA A 69 -19.08 -4.82 -0.53
C ALA A 69 -18.41 -3.54 -1.07
N ARG A 70 -18.56 -2.43 -0.33
CA ARG A 70 -17.86 -1.17 -0.58
C ARG A 70 -16.47 -1.21 0.02
N ILE A 71 -15.47 -0.76 -0.72
CA ILE A 71 -14.07 -0.77 -0.33
C ILE A 71 -13.63 0.65 0.02
N VAL A 72 -13.03 0.81 1.20
CA VAL A 72 -12.52 2.08 1.71
C VAL A 72 -11.10 1.90 2.22
N LEU A 73 -10.23 2.85 1.91
CA LEU A 73 -8.94 2.98 2.57
C LEU A 73 -9.09 3.91 3.77
N GLU A 74 -9.02 3.34 4.98
CA GLU A 74 -9.13 4.06 6.24
C GLU A 74 -7.74 4.42 6.77
N GLY A 75 -7.57 5.65 7.22
CA GLY A 75 -6.38 6.12 7.91
C GLY A 75 -6.26 7.64 7.86
N SER A 76 -5.24 8.16 8.55
CA SER A 76 -4.94 9.58 8.59
C SER A 76 -3.43 9.78 8.48
N PRO A 77 -2.95 10.71 7.62
CA PRO A 77 -3.72 11.53 6.68
C PRO A 77 -4.43 10.71 5.59
N GLU A 78 -5.44 11.28 4.93
CA GLU A 78 -6.14 10.62 3.82
C GLU A 78 -5.19 10.40 2.63
N ILE A 79 -5.28 9.23 2.01
CA ILE A 79 -4.47 8.83 0.86
C ILE A 79 -5.39 8.70 -0.34
N ASP A 80 -5.04 9.34 -1.46
CA ASP A 80 -5.76 9.14 -2.73
C ASP A 80 -5.49 7.72 -3.23
N TYR A 81 -6.52 7.01 -3.69
CA TYR A 81 -6.36 5.63 -4.13
C TYR A 81 -7.30 5.25 -5.27
N ARG A 82 -6.85 4.26 -6.06
CA ARG A 82 -7.62 3.66 -7.15
C ARG A 82 -7.57 2.14 -7.02
N ILE A 83 -8.70 1.51 -7.28
CA ILE A 83 -8.84 0.05 -7.23
C ILE A 83 -9.09 -0.46 -8.65
N HIS A 84 -8.26 -1.40 -9.08
CA HIS A 84 -8.41 -2.09 -10.35
C HIS A 84 -8.65 -3.58 -10.11
N SER A 85 -9.61 -4.17 -10.84
CA SER A 85 -9.78 -5.62 -10.85
C SER A 85 -8.61 -6.29 -11.57
N SER A 86 -8.05 -7.35 -11.00
CA SER A 86 -7.05 -8.19 -11.67
C SER A 86 -7.75 -9.21 -12.58
N ASP A 87 -8.42 -8.72 -13.63
CA ASP A 87 -9.11 -9.60 -14.56
C ASP A 87 -8.08 -10.42 -15.36
N PRO A 88 -8.33 -11.72 -15.62
CA PRO A 88 -7.42 -12.52 -16.41
C PRO A 88 -7.35 -11.99 -17.84
N VAL A 89 -6.14 -12.03 -18.42
CA VAL A 89 -5.93 -11.65 -19.83
C VAL A 89 -6.82 -12.47 -20.79
N ILE A 90 -7.09 -13.72 -20.43
CA ILE A 90 -8.02 -14.60 -21.13
C ILE A 90 -9.01 -15.16 -20.11
N ASP A 91 -10.29 -14.80 -20.24
CA ASP A 91 -11.36 -15.39 -19.45
C ASP A 91 -11.91 -16.64 -20.15
N LEU A 92 -11.67 -17.80 -19.56
CA LEU A 92 -12.19 -19.08 -20.02
C LEU A 92 -13.62 -19.36 -19.52
N GLY A 93 -14.22 -18.45 -18.74
CA GLY A 93 -15.56 -18.62 -18.16
C GLY A 93 -15.63 -19.67 -17.04
N ILE A 94 -14.49 -20.19 -16.59
CA ILE A 94 -14.40 -21.27 -15.60
C ILE A 94 -14.70 -20.75 -14.18
N ARG A 95 -14.48 -19.46 -13.92
CA ARG A 95 -14.65 -18.85 -12.60
C ARG A 95 -15.54 -17.63 -12.68
N ARG A 96 -16.45 -17.53 -11.72
CA ARG A 96 -17.25 -16.32 -11.51
C ARG A 96 -16.33 -15.18 -11.07
N GLN A 97 -16.49 -14.02 -11.71
CA GLN A 97 -15.78 -12.80 -11.37
C GLN A 97 -16.78 -11.74 -10.88
N PRO A 98 -16.69 -11.31 -9.62
CA PRO A 98 -17.48 -10.20 -9.12
C PRO A 98 -17.15 -8.92 -9.89
N ARG A 99 -18.17 -8.09 -10.15
CA ARG A 99 -17.97 -6.82 -10.87
C ARG A 99 -17.52 -5.74 -9.89
N LEU A 100 -16.42 -5.06 -10.21
CA LEU A 100 -15.97 -3.87 -9.49
C LEU A 100 -16.45 -2.60 -10.22
N ARG A 101 -17.15 -1.71 -9.51
CA ARG A 101 -17.51 -0.39 -10.01
C ARG A 101 -17.63 0.60 -8.85
N ASP A 102 -17.08 1.80 -9.00
CA ASP A 102 -17.17 2.88 -8.01
C ASP A 102 -16.73 2.43 -6.60
N ASN A 103 -15.62 1.68 -6.52
CA ASN A 103 -15.09 1.04 -5.30
C ASN A 103 -16.05 0.06 -4.61
N VAL A 104 -17.08 -0.43 -5.31
CA VAL A 104 -18.00 -1.47 -4.81
C VAL A 104 -17.83 -2.74 -5.63
N LEU A 105 -17.67 -3.87 -4.92
CA LEU A 105 -17.78 -5.20 -5.47
C LEU A 105 -19.23 -5.64 -5.43
N TYR A 106 -19.83 -5.84 -6.59
CA TYR A 106 -21.22 -6.23 -6.72
C TYR A 106 -21.41 -7.75 -6.80
N ASP A 107 -22.49 -8.19 -6.19
CA ASP A 107 -22.98 -9.57 -6.21
C ASP A 107 -21.90 -10.55 -5.77
N LEU A 108 -21.28 -10.35 -4.61
CA LEU A 108 -20.35 -11.35 -4.06
C LEU A 108 -21.11 -12.61 -3.66
N GLN A 109 -20.61 -13.75 -4.09
CA GLN A 109 -21.17 -15.08 -3.85
C GLN A 109 -20.14 -15.96 -3.14
N PRO A 110 -20.58 -17.00 -2.40
CA PRO A 110 -19.65 -17.84 -1.66
C PRO A 110 -18.72 -18.58 -2.62
N LYS A 111 -17.45 -18.70 -2.23
CA LYS A 111 -16.31 -19.24 -3.00
C LYS A 111 -15.79 -18.34 -4.13
N ASP A 112 -16.38 -17.16 -4.34
CA ASP A 112 -15.76 -16.17 -5.22
C ASP A 112 -14.35 -15.83 -4.73
N ARG A 113 -13.46 -15.59 -5.70
CA ARG A 113 -12.10 -15.15 -5.44
C ARG A 113 -11.92 -13.81 -6.11
N ILE A 114 -11.52 -12.82 -5.32
CA ILE A 114 -11.19 -11.49 -5.80
C ILE A 114 -9.68 -11.32 -5.78
N ALA A 115 -9.18 -10.57 -6.76
CA ALA A 115 -7.82 -10.07 -6.83
C ALA A 115 -7.91 -8.62 -7.29
N LEU A 116 -7.39 -7.72 -6.47
CA LEU A 116 -7.48 -6.28 -6.67
C LEU A 116 -6.08 -5.67 -6.62
N TRP A 117 -5.83 -4.74 -7.53
CA TRP A 117 -4.69 -3.83 -7.44
C TRP A 117 -5.18 -2.53 -6.82
N VAL A 118 -4.69 -2.20 -5.62
CA VAL A 118 -4.97 -0.94 -4.96
C VAL A 118 -3.75 -0.06 -5.09
N VAL A 119 -3.85 0.94 -5.96
CA VAL A 119 -2.80 1.93 -6.19
C VAL A 119 -3.07 3.11 -5.28
N MET A 120 -2.11 3.46 -4.43
CA MET A 120 -2.22 4.45 -3.38
C MET A 120 -1.20 5.57 -3.61
N LYS A 121 -1.66 6.82 -3.56
CA LYS A 121 -0.86 8.02 -3.73
C LYS A 121 -0.94 8.86 -2.45
N PRO A 122 0.12 8.84 -1.62
CA PRO A 122 0.17 9.65 -0.41
C PRO A 122 0.07 11.15 -0.74
N PRO A 123 -0.52 11.96 0.15
CA PRO A 123 -0.46 13.41 0.02
C PRO A 123 0.96 13.92 0.31
N VAL A 124 1.25 15.12 -0.17
CA VAL A 124 2.45 15.86 0.25
C VAL A 124 2.24 16.35 1.68
N LEU A 125 3.22 16.13 2.55
CA LEU A 125 3.13 16.50 3.97
C LEU A 125 4.20 17.53 4.34
N ASP A 126 3.89 18.38 5.32
CA ASP A 126 4.89 19.17 6.03
C ASP A 126 5.85 18.22 6.78
N PRO A 127 7.17 18.30 6.55
CA PRO A 127 8.14 17.36 7.14
C PRO A 127 8.33 17.52 8.66
N VAL A 128 7.86 18.61 9.25
CA VAL A 128 8.00 18.90 10.68
C VAL A 128 6.79 18.41 11.46
N CYS A 129 5.59 18.68 10.97
CA CYS A 129 4.33 18.40 11.69
C CYS A 129 3.41 17.38 11.02
N ASN A 130 3.77 16.87 9.84
CA ASN A 130 3.00 15.92 9.03
C ASN A 130 1.62 16.45 8.58
N MET A 131 1.45 17.78 8.56
CA MET A 131 0.22 18.40 8.08
C MET A 131 0.11 18.23 6.57
N ALA A 132 -1.05 17.77 6.09
CA ALA A 132 -1.29 17.58 4.67
C ALA A 132 -1.28 18.92 3.93
N TYR A 133 -0.63 18.95 2.77
CA TYR A 133 -0.45 20.14 1.96
C TYR A 133 -1.76 20.86 1.66
N GLN A 134 -1.75 22.17 1.86
CA GLN A 134 -2.79 23.09 1.42
C GLN A 134 -2.16 24.19 0.56
N LYS A 135 -2.97 24.90 -0.24
CA LYS A 135 -2.47 25.87 -1.23
C LYS A 135 -1.70 27.03 -0.59
N GLU A 136 -1.96 27.29 0.68
CA GLU A 136 -1.40 28.37 1.49
C GLU A 136 -0.02 28.03 2.06
N PHE A 137 0.48 26.80 1.86
CA PHE A 137 1.77 26.37 2.40
C PHE A 137 2.91 27.10 1.69
N THR A 138 3.94 27.43 2.47
CA THR A 138 5.16 28.04 1.95
C THR A 138 6.04 26.97 1.31
N LYS A 139 6.30 27.13 0.00
CA LYS A 139 7.26 26.29 -0.75
C LYS A 139 8.69 26.78 -0.53
N GLU A 140 9.61 25.86 -0.29
CA GLU A 140 11.05 26.12 -0.22
C GLU A 140 11.83 25.02 -0.96
N HIS A 141 12.86 25.41 -1.69
CA HIS A 141 13.73 24.47 -2.39
C HIS A 141 15.02 24.26 -1.58
N LEU A 142 15.28 23.03 -1.15
CA LEU A 142 16.47 22.68 -0.39
C LEU A 142 17.02 21.32 -0.85
N ASP A 143 18.34 21.24 -1.03
CA ASP A 143 19.04 20.01 -1.43
C ASP A 143 18.48 19.34 -2.70
N GLY A 144 18.02 20.15 -3.66
CA GLY A 144 17.44 19.65 -4.90
C GLY A 144 15.99 19.16 -4.79
N LYS A 145 15.33 19.34 -3.64
CA LYS A 145 13.95 18.93 -3.39
C LYS A 145 13.09 20.12 -2.94
N ASP A 146 11.84 20.12 -3.38
CA ASP A 146 10.83 21.05 -2.91
C ASP A 146 10.19 20.54 -1.61
N TYR A 147 10.17 21.37 -0.58
CA TYR A 147 9.46 21.16 0.68
C TYR A 147 8.35 22.19 0.82
N PHE A 148 7.27 21.80 1.48
CA PHE A 148 6.11 22.64 1.74
C PHE A 148 5.85 22.71 3.23
N PHE A 149 5.69 23.92 3.76
CA PHE A 149 5.54 24.15 5.19
C PHE A 149 4.21 24.81 5.51
N CYS A 150 3.52 24.30 6.54
CA CYS A 150 2.24 24.83 7.01
C CYS A 150 2.36 26.23 7.64
N SER A 151 3.57 26.57 8.10
CA SER A 151 3.84 27.80 8.83
C SER A 151 5.31 28.17 8.76
N ASP A 152 5.60 29.45 9.00
CA ASP A 152 6.98 29.94 9.13
C ASP A 152 7.74 29.30 10.29
N GLY A 153 7.03 28.88 11.35
CA GLY A 153 7.61 28.12 12.45
C GLY A 153 8.17 26.78 11.98
N CYS A 154 7.38 25.98 11.24
CA CYS A 154 7.84 24.71 10.69
C CYS A 154 8.99 24.90 9.70
N ARG A 155 8.88 25.90 8.82
CA ARG A 155 9.97 26.26 7.90
C ARG A 155 11.28 26.58 8.63
N THR A 156 11.22 27.41 9.66
CA THR A 156 12.41 27.82 10.42
C THR A 156 13.00 26.66 11.20
N ALA A 157 12.16 25.84 11.85
CA ALA A 157 12.59 24.63 12.55
C ALA A 157 13.29 23.65 11.60
N PHE A 158 12.74 23.45 10.40
CA PHE A 158 13.36 22.61 9.39
C PHE A 158 14.71 23.15 8.93
N LYS A 159 14.82 24.45 8.66
CA LYS A 159 16.09 25.09 8.26
C LYS A 159 17.16 25.02 9.35
N ALA A 160 16.77 25.07 10.62
CA ALA A 160 17.70 24.98 11.75
C ALA A 160 18.31 23.57 11.88
N GLU A 161 17.50 22.51 11.71
CA GLU A 161 17.94 21.12 11.86
C GLU A 161 17.39 20.20 10.75
N PRO A 162 17.81 20.35 9.48
CA PRO A 162 17.21 19.59 8.36
C PRO A 162 17.35 18.07 8.53
N GLY A 163 18.49 17.61 9.05
CA GLY A 163 18.78 16.19 9.25
C GLY A 163 17.79 15.48 10.18
N LYS A 164 17.17 16.22 11.12
CA LYS A 164 16.17 15.69 12.05
C LYS A 164 14.82 15.43 11.39
N TYR A 165 14.43 16.27 10.42
CA TYR A 165 13.09 16.26 9.83
C TYR A 165 13.03 15.63 8.44
N ARG A 166 14.18 15.37 7.79
CA ARG A 166 14.21 14.66 6.50
C ARG A 166 13.51 13.30 6.60
N GLY A 167 12.60 13.05 5.66
CA GLY A 167 11.75 11.87 5.64
C GLY A 167 10.51 11.99 6.53
N GLY A 168 10.32 13.09 7.25
CA GLY A 168 9.08 13.41 7.98
C GLY A 168 7.92 13.71 7.04
N GLU A 169 8.19 14.09 5.79
CA GLU A 169 7.19 14.32 4.75
C GLU A 169 6.52 13.04 4.22
N SER A 170 6.94 11.87 4.72
CA SER A 170 6.40 10.57 4.31
C SER A 170 5.26 10.12 5.22
N ILE A 171 4.23 9.50 4.64
CA ILE A 171 3.15 8.89 5.42
C ILE A 171 3.70 7.81 6.34
N ARG A 172 3.19 7.71 7.56
CA ARG A 172 3.55 6.68 8.53
C ARG A 172 2.32 6.20 9.29
N GLY A 173 2.43 5.02 9.88
CA GLY A 173 1.42 4.48 10.79
C GLY A 173 0.51 3.45 10.15
N ASN A 174 -0.64 3.23 10.79
CA ASN A 174 -1.54 2.14 10.49
C ASN A 174 -2.74 2.62 9.66
N TYR A 175 -2.98 1.93 8.57
CA TYR A 175 -4.11 2.12 7.66
C TYR A 175 -4.86 0.80 7.55
N THR A 176 -6.09 0.84 7.06
CA THR A 176 -6.88 -0.37 6.82
C THR A 176 -7.62 -0.26 5.51
N LEU A 177 -7.39 -1.20 4.59
CA LEU A 177 -8.29 -1.40 3.47
C LEU A 177 -9.48 -2.23 3.97
N ALA A 178 -10.59 -1.56 4.22
CA ALA A 178 -11.81 -2.13 4.79
C ALA A 178 -12.85 -2.38 3.70
N PHE A 179 -13.55 -3.51 3.83
CA PHE A 179 -14.67 -3.89 2.99
C PHE A 179 -15.91 -3.90 3.86
N TYR A 180 -16.89 -3.07 3.51
CA TYR A 180 -18.15 -2.93 4.23
C TYR A 180 -19.29 -3.49 3.40
N ASP A 181 -20.11 -4.35 3.99
CA ASP A 181 -21.38 -4.76 3.39
C ASP A 181 -22.26 -3.52 3.20
N THR A 182 -22.71 -3.28 1.97
CA THR A 182 -23.43 -2.05 1.62
C THR A 182 -24.81 -1.91 2.27
N LYS A 183 -25.42 -3.02 2.74
CA LYS A 183 -26.75 -3.01 3.35
C LYS A 183 -26.69 -2.85 4.86
N THR A 184 -25.70 -3.47 5.48
CA THR A 184 -25.57 -3.53 6.95
C THR A 184 -24.49 -2.62 7.51
N ASP A 185 -23.63 -2.07 6.63
CA ASP A 185 -22.43 -1.29 6.96
C ASP A 185 -21.46 -2.01 7.90
N LYS A 186 -21.59 -3.35 8.01
CA LYS A 186 -20.66 -4.17 8.79
C LYS A 186 -19.43 -4.48 7.96
N ALA A 187 -18.27 -4.39 8.59
CA ALA A 187 -17.03 -4.80 7.95
C ALA A 187 -17.03 -6.31 7.70
N VAL A 188 -16.79 -6.71 6.46
CA VAL A 188 -16.74 -8.10 6.00
C VAL A 188 -15.33 -8.57 5.70
N LEU A 189 -14.39 -7.64 5.53
CA LEU A 189 -12.95 -7.89 5.49
C LEU A 189 -12.20 -6.62 5.94
N ARG A 190 -11.17 -6.79 6.76
CA ARG A 190 -10.18 -5.77 7.06
C ARG A 190 -8.78 -6.24 6.68
N VAL A 191 -8.07 -5.42 5.91
CA VAL A 191 -6.68 -5.66 5.53
C VAL A 191 -5.82 -4.55 6.17
N PRO A 192 -5.07 -4.87 7.24
CA PRO A 192 -4.21 -3.88 7.89
C PRO A 192 -3.00 -3.57 7.01
N LEU A 193 -2.72 -2.28 6.84
CA LEU A 193 -1.59 -1.75 6.11
C LEU A 193 -0.72 -0.93 7.08
N ILE A 194 0.60 -1.07 6.99
CA ILE A 194 1.53 -0.39 7.89
C ILE A 194 2.58 0.34 7.06
N PHE A 195 2.65 1.67 7.19
CA PHE A 195 3.71 2.48 6.58
C PHE A 195 4.79 2.76 7.63
N LYS A 196 5.99 2.21 7.40
CA LYS A 196 7.14 2.33 8.32
C LYS A 196 8.21 3.25 7.77
N GLY A 197 8.93 3.96 8.62
CA GLY A 197 10.04 4.82 8.20
C GLY A 197 11.15 4.04 7.49
N LYS A 198 11.91 4.73 6.64
CA LYS A 198 13.07 4.17 5.93
C LYS A 198 14.06 3.58 6.95
N GLY A 199 14.30 2.26 6.89
CA GLY A 199 15.19 1.54 7.83
C GLY A 199 14.49 0.71 8.93
N GLU A 200 13.21 0.94 9.25
CA GLU A 200 12.47 0.21 10.30
C GLU A 200 11.94 -1.17 9.85
N LEU A 201 12.08 -1.51 8.56
CA LEU A 201 11.70 -2.82 8.02
C LEU A 201 12.75 -3.92 8.30
N LYS A 202 14.00 -3.56 8.62
CA LYS A 202 15.07 -4.52 8.86
C LYS A 202 14.88 -5.33 10.15
N ASP A 203 14.25 -4.73 11.17
CA ASP A 203 14.09 -5.36 12.49
C ASP A 203 12.96 -6.41 12.55
N ALA A 204 12.14 -6.55 11.49
CA ALA A 204 11.04 -7.51 11.46
C ALA A 204 11.43 -8.89 10.90
N GLY A 205 12.67 -9.05 10.42
CA GLY A 205 13.15 -10.29 9.79
C GLY A 205 13.93 -11.24 10.70
N GLU A 206 14.20 -10.86 11.95
CA GLU A 206 15.14 -11.57 12.84
C GLU A 206 14.46 -12.27 14.04
N HIS A 207 13.20 -12.69 13.85
CA HIS A 207 12.53 -13.63 14.75
C HIS A 207 12.06 -14.85 13.97
N HIS A 208 13.03 -15.67 13.57
CA HIS A 208 12.80 -17.09 13.33
C HIS A 208 13.17 -17.87 14.60
N HIS A 209 12.24 -18.70 15.05
CA HIS A 209 12.38 -19.69 16.12
C HIS A 209 13.58 -20.61 15.94
#